data_AF-A0A350NW47-F1
#
_entry.id   AF-A0A350NW47-F1
#
_cell.length_a   1.000
_cell.length_b   1.000
_cell.length_c   1.000
_cell.angle_alpha   90.00
_cell.angle_beta   90.00
_cell.angle_gamma   90.00
#
_symmetry.space_group_name_H-M   'P 1'
#
loop_
_entity.id
_entity.type
_entity.pdbx_description
1 polymer ?
#
loop_
_entity_poly.entity_id
_entity_poly.type
_entity_poly.pdbx_seq_one_letter_code
_entity_poly.pdbx_strand_id
1 'polypeptide(L)'
;MDVVVRAANLGEFRTMNRGIAAAFDGKTICALSTPMGMGGIAVIRVSGPDAFDLANRVFSKDLAAVESHRAVFGILRNAAGETVDECLATVFRAPGTYTGENTVEFGVHGSTFIQTEAVRALMDAGCRHAGPGEFTARAFLNGKMDLTQAEAVGDLIAAEHAGAHRLAMEQLKGTFAKEITALRTELIGFAGLLELELDFAEEDVEFADRARFDQLLETLIARIASLADSFRKGNAIRDGIPVAILGAPNRGKSTLLNALL
;
A
#
# COMPACT_ATOMS: atom_id res chain seq x y z
N MET A 1 -26.14 -21.62 6.52
CA MET A 1 -26.66 -21.26 5.19
C MET A 1 -26.94 -19.76 5.24
N ASP A 2 -26.15 -19.01 4.47
CA ASP A 2 -26.31 -17.59 4.13
C ASP A 2 -26.33 -16.52 5.22
N VAL A 3 -25.24 -16.37 5.97
CA VAL A 3 -24.84 -15.06 6.51
C VAL A 3 -23.30 -15.01 6.49
N VAL A 4 -22.73 -13.90 6.01
CA VAL A 4 -21.28 -13.58 5.96
C VAL A 4 -20.47 -14.13 4.76
N VAL A 5 -21.00 -14.01 3.54
CA VAL A 5 -20.17 -13.86 2.32
C VAL A 5 -20.79 -12.78 1.43
N ARG A 6 -20.89 -11.55 1.94
CA ARG A 6 -21.25 -10.36 1.15
C ARG A 6 -20.60 -9.13 1.75
N ALA A 7 -19.29 -8.98 1.57
CA ALA A 7 -18.58 -7.69 1.63
C ALA A 7 -17.14 -7.85 1.12
N ALA A 8 -17.00 -8.33 -0.11
CA ALA A 8 -15.86 -8.00 -0.96
C ALA A 8 -16.35 -8.18 -2.39
N ASN A 9 -16.40 -7.12 -3.18
CA ASN A 9 -16.68 -7.26 -4.60
C ASN A 9 -15.58 -8.19 -5.18
N LEU A 10 -15.99 -9.32 -5.76
CA LEU A 10 -15.08 -10.25 -6.47
C LEU A 10 -14.25 -9.55 -7.56
N GLY A 11 -14.70 -8.38 -8.03
CA GLY A 11 -13.94 -7.48 -8.89
C GLY A 11 -12.73 -6.83 -8.21
N GLU A 12 -12.87 -6.33 -6.97
CA GLU A 12 -11.77 -5.69 -6.22
C GLU A 12 -10.70 -6.69 -5.81
N PHE A 13 -11.09 -7.89 -5.38
CA PHE A 13 -10.16 -8.99 -5.10
C PHE A 13 -9.33 -9.41 -6.32
N ARG A 14 -9.92 -9.40 -7.53
CA ARG A 14 -9.19 -9.70 -8.78
C ARG A 14 -8.24 -8.59 -9.19
N THR A 15 -8.56 -7.33 -8.90
CA THR A 15 -7.70 -6.18 -9.20
C THR A 15 -6.51 -6.12 -8.23
N MET A 16 -6.72 -6.39 -6.93
CA MET A 16 -5.65 -6.52 -5.93
C MET A 16 -4.68 -7.66 -6.25
N ASN A 17 -5.19 -8.83 -6.68
CA ASN A 17 -4.33 -9.97 -7.02
C ASN A 17 -3.43 -9.74 -8.24
N ARG A 18 -3.81 -8.86 -9.17
CA ARG A 18 -2.96 -8.51 -10.31
C ARG A 18 -1.69 -7.76 -9.90
N GLY A 19 -1.79 -6.86 -8.91
CA GLY A 19 -0.63 -6.13 -8.40
C GLY A 19 0.40 -7.06 -7.73
N ILE A 20 -0.09 -8.02 -6.94
CA ILE A 20 0.76 -9.04 -6.30
C ILE A 20 1.38 -9.97 -7.35
N ALA A 21 0.60 -10.50 -8.30
CA ALA A 21 1.11 -11.38 -9.34
C ALA A 21 2.14 -10.68 -10.26
N ALA A 22 1.93 -9.40 -10.59
CA ALA A 22 2.88 -8.61 -11.37
C ALA A 22 4.18 -8.31 -10.62
N ALA A 23 4.12 -8.19 -9.28
CA ALA A 23 5.29 -7.93 -8.45
C ALA A 23 6.29 -9.11 -8.38
N PHE A 24 5.92 -10.31 -8.82
CA PHE A 24 6.80 -11.50 -8.80
C PHE A 24 7.71 -11.65 -10.03
N ASP A 25 7.63 -10.76 -11.02
CA ASP A 25 8.41 -10.94 -12.25
C ASP A 25 9.89 -10.53 -12.13
N GLY A 26 10.30 -9.99 -10.96
CA GLY A 26 11.67 -9.58 -10.65
C GLY A 26 12.18 -8.42 -11.51
N LYS A 27 11.31 -7.79 -12.31
CA LYS A 27 11.72 -6.72 -13.23
C LYS A 27 11.77 -5.38 -12.51
N THR A 28 12.64 -4.52 -13.00
CA THR A 28 12.63 -3.10 -12.63
C THR A 28 11.43 -2.42 -13.28
N ILE A 29 10.63 -1.72 -12.47
CA ILE A 29 9.42 -1.02 -12.90
C ILE A 29 9.58 0.48 -12.86
N CYS A 30 8.86 1.18 -13.73
CA CYS A 30 8.71 2.63 -13.69
C CYS A 30 7.25 3.09 -13.83
N ALA A 31 6.89 4.20 -13.20
CA ALA A 31 5.63 4.91 -13.46
C ALA A 31 5.65 6.35 -12.94
N LEU A 32 4.71 7.17 -13.45
CA LEU A 32 4.35 8.45 -12.83
C LEU A 32 3.77 8.21 -11.43
N SER A 33 4.31 8.91 -10.43
CA SER A 33 3.89 8.82 -9.01
C SER A 33 3.10 10.03 -8.53
N THR A 34 3.04 11.10 -9.33
CA THR A 34 2.18 12.27 -9.09
C THR A 34 0.83 12.12 -9.82
N PRO A 35 -0.23 12.85 -9.41
CA PRO A 35 -1.49 12.86 -10.13
C PRO A 35 -1.32 13.21 -11.61
N MET A 36 -2.17 12.63 -12.47
CA MET A 36 -2.23 12.97 -13.89
C MET A 36 -2.63 14.44 -14.05
N GLY A 37 -1.95 15.16 -14.94
CA GLY A 37 -2.27 16.55 -15.25
C GLY A 37 -1.02 17.42 -15.38
N MET A 38 -1.24 18.73 -15.44
CA MET A 38 -0.17 19.72 -15.47
C MET A 38 0.11 20.23 -14.07
N GLY A 39 1.39 20.42 -13.75
CA GLY A 39 1.84 20.98 -12.48
C GLY A 39 3.27 21.51 -12.58
N GLY A 40 3.78 22.08 -11.50
CA GLY A 40 5.17 22.56 -11.45
C GLY A 40 6.17 21.41 -11.59
N ILE A 41 5.90 20.28 -10.92
CA ILE A 41 6.75 19.10 -10.90
C ILE A 41 5.90 17.85 -11.08
N ALA A 42 6.44 16.86 -11.80
CA ALA A 42 5.96 15.48 -11.80
C ALA A 42 7.08 14.55 -11.33
N VAL A 43 6.71 13.49 -10.62
CA VAL A 43 7.68 12.50 -10.12
C VAL A 43 7.52 11.21 -10.91
N ILE A 44 8.58 10.78 -11.60
CA ILE A 44 8.67 9.44 -12.20
C ILE A 44 9.52 8.56 -11.29
N ARG A 45 8.93 7.48 -10.79
CA ARG A 45 9.61 6.54 -9.90
C ARG A 45 10.04 5.30 -10.66
N VAL A 46 11.27 4.86 -10.43
CA VAL A 46 11.85 3.59 -10.90
C VAL A 46 12.20 2.74 -9.69
N SER A 47 11.83 1.46 -9.66
CA SER A 47 12.14 0.57 -8.54
C SER A 47 12.40 -0.87 -9.00
N GLY A 48 13.44 -1.50 -8.46
CA GLY A 48 13.82 -2.87 -8.78
C GLY A 48 15.33 -3.13 -8.73
N PRO A 49 15.77 -4.34 -9.07
CA PRO A 49 17.18 -4.74 -8.97
C PRO A 49 18.11 -3.90 -9.86
N ASP A 50 17.66 -3.54 -11.06
CA ASP A 50 18.44 -2.81 -12.06
C ASP A 50 18.11 -1.31 -12.09
N ALA A 51 17.47 -0.77 -11.05
CA ALA A 51 16.97 0.61 -11.04
C ALA A 51 18.05 1.65 -11.37
N PHE A 52 19.26 1.50 -10.84
CA PHE A 52 20.36 2.43 -11.12
C PHE A 52 20.93 2.25 -12.53
N ASP A 53 21.11 1.02 -12.98
CA ASP A 53 21.66 0.72 -14.29
C ASP A 53 20.75 1.22 -15.41
N LEU A 54 19.44 1.00 -15.29
CA LEU A 54 18.46 1.45 -16.27
C LEU A 54 18.28 2.97 -16.23
N ALA A 55 18.27 3.57 -15.03
CA ALA A 55 18.20 5.02 -14.88
C ALA A 55 19.44 5.73 -15.45
N ASN A 56 20.63 5.16 -15.28
CA ASN A 56 21.89 5.67 -15.84
C ASN A 56 21.93 5.67 -17.36
N ARG A 57 21.17 4.81 -18.04
CA ARG A 57 21.08 4.80 -19.52
C ARG A 57 20.39 6.04 -20.07
N VAL A 58 19.52 6.67 -19.28
CA VAL A 58 18.72 7.84 -19.71
C VAL A 58 19.11 9.13 -19.01
N PHE A 59 19.98 9.08 -18.00
CA PHE A 59 20.35 10.24 -17.19
C PHE A 59 21.83 10.58 -17.32
N SER A 60 22.16 11.86 -17.34
CA SER A 60 23.52 12.35 -17.65
C SER A 60 24.56 12.16 -16.53
N LYS A 61 24.20 11.56 -15.39
CA LYS A 61 25.09 11.37 -14.23
C LYS A 61 25.05 9.91 -13.79
N ASP A 62 26.15 9.44 -13.24
CA ASP A 62 26.21 8.11 -12.64
C ASP A 62 25.53 8.09 -11.27
N LEU A 63 24.28 7.63 -11.24
CA LEU A 63 23.46 7.45 -10.05
C LEU A 63 23.97 6.31 -9.15
N ALA A 64 24.75 5.36 -9.68
CA ALA A 64 25.36 4.29 -8.90
C ALA A 64 26.51 4.82 -8.02
N ALA A 65 27.09 5.98 -8.33
CA ALA A 65 28.07 6.66 -7.50
C ALA A 65 27.46 7.64 -6.47
N VAL A 66 26.15 7.93 -6.56
CA VAL A 66 25.47 8.86 -5.65
C VAL A 66 25.09 8.15 -4.35
N GLU A 67 25.33 8.79 -3.21
CA GLU A 67 24.92 8.25 -1.92
C GLU A 67 23.38 8.14 -1.80
N SER A 68 22.91 7.18 -1.02
CA SER A 68 21.48 7.01 -0.76
C SER A 68 20.86 8.27 -0.14
N HIS A 69 19.61 8.55 -0.47
CA HIS A 69 18.81 9.72 -0.05
C HIS A 69 19.39 11.07 -0.48
N ARG A 70 20.13 11.11 -1.60
CA ARG A 70 20.63 12.35 -2.19
C ARG A 70 20.03 12.61 -3.55
N ALA A 71 19.77 13.89 -3.81
CA ALA A 71 19.36 14.39 -5.10
C ALA A 71 20.58 14.88 -5.89
N VAL A 72 20.56 14.64 -7.20
CA VAL A 72 21.55 15.14 -8.15
C VAL A 72 20.83 15.78 -9.34
N PHE A 73 21.34 16.92 -9.80
CA PHE A 73 20.87 17.59 -11.00
C PHE A 73 21.54 17.03 -12.25
N GLY A 74 20.77 16.86 -13.32
CA GLY A 74 21.26 16.38 -14.60
C GLY A 74 20.20 16.47 -15.70
N ILE A 75 20.52 15.84 -16.82
CA ILE A 75 19.71 15.87 -18.04
C ILE A 75 19.15 14.46 -18.28
N LEU A 76 17.83 14.37 -18.40
CA LEU A 76 17.13 13.17 -18.85
C LEU A 76 17.04 13.19 -20.39
N ARG A 77 17.35 12.07 -21.03
CA ARG A 77 17.38 11.92 -22.48
C ARG A 77 16.53 10.74 -22.95
N ASN A 78 15.99 10.85 -24.16
CA ASN A 78 15.29 9.75 -24.82
C ASN A 78 16.29 8.80 -25.52
N ALA A 79 15.77 7.73 -26.14
CA ALA A 79 16.59 6.74 -26.85
C ALA A 79 17.36 7.32 -28.06
N ALA A 80 16.89 8.43 -28.63
CA ALA A 80 17.57 9.15 -29.71
C ALA A 80 18.70 10.08 -29.19
N GLY A 81 18.85 10.22 -27.87
CA GLY A 81 19.84 11.11 -27.23
C GLY A 81 19.36 12.56 -27.07
N GLU A 82 18.12 12.87 -27.46
CA GLU A 82 17.53 14.19 -27.33
C GLU A 82 17.19 14.48 -25.87
N THR A 83 17.36 15.73 -25.45
CA THR A 83 17.00 16.16 -24.10
C THR A 83 15.49 16.12 -23.93
N VAL A 84 15.02 15.34 -22.96
CA VAL A 84 13.63 15.33 -22.50
C VAL A 84 13.42 16.42 -21.47
N ASP A 85 14.31 16.51 -20.47
CA ASP A 85 14.23 17.51 -19.40
C ASP A 85 15.56 17.71 -18.67
N GLU A 86 15.70 18.85 -18.00
CA GLU A 86 16.71 19.11 -16.97
C GLU A 86 16.07 18.95 -15.60
N CYS A 87 16.44 17.91 -14.86
CA CYS A 87 15.68 17.45 -13.71
C CYS A 87 16.57 17.00 -12.55
N LEU A 88 15.94 16.83 -11.38
CA LEU A 88 16.57 16.18 -10.22
C LEU A 88 16.30 14.68 -10.25
N ALA A 89 17.34 13.88 -10.02
CA ALA A 89 17.21 12.46 -9.71
C ALA A 89 17.57 12.23 -8.25
N THR A 90 16.65 11.64 -7.48
CA THR A 90 16.89 11.25 -6.08
C THR A 90 17.14 9.75 -6.01
N VAL A 91 18.28 9.37 -5.40
CA VAL A 91 18.73 7.98 -5.32
C VAL A 91 18.37 7.40 -3.97
N PHE A 92 17.71 6.23 -3.94
CA PHE A 92 17.39 5.48 -2.72
C PHE A 92 17.90 4.05 -2.84
N ARG A 93 18.74 3.63 -1.89
CA ARG A 93 19.31 2.27 -1.87
C ARG A 93 18.54 1.35 -0.94
N ALA A 94 18.32 0.12 -1.40
CA ALA A 94 17.78 -0.95 -0.57
C ALA A 94 18.63 -1.16 0.71
N PRO A 95 18.03 -1.57 1.84
CA PRO A 95 16.59 -1.80 2.06
C PRO A 95 15.84 -0.54 2.52
N GLY A 96 16.50 0.61 2.58
CA GLY A 96 15.98 1.87 3.14
C GLY A 96 15.02 2.63 2.23
N THR A 97 14.15 1.94 1.48
CA THR A 97 13.26 2.54 0.48
C THR A 97 11.81 2.15 0.71
N TYR A 98 10.88 2.77 -0.01
CA TYR A 98 9.44 2.47 0.08
C TYR A 98 9.15 1.00 -0.27
N THR A 99 9.65 0.52 -1.41
CA THR A 99 9.46 -0.87 -1.86
C THR A 99 10.38 -1.85 -1.15
N GLY A 100 11.47 -1.37 -0.52
CA GLY A 100 12.58 -2.21 -0.04
C GLY A 100 13.64 -2.49 -1.12
N GLU A 101 13.42 -2.07 -2.36
CA GLU A 101 14.33 -2.24 -3.50
C GLU A 101 15.11 -0.95 -3.80
N ASN A 102 16.17 -1.05 -4.61
CA ASN A 102 16.82 0.14 -5.18
C ASN A 102 15.79 0.96 -5.97
N THR A 103 15.78 2.26 -5.74
CA THR A 103 14.78 3.17 -6.27
C THR A 103 15.41 4.47 -6.72
N VAL A 104 14.97 5.00 -7.87
CA VAL A 104 15.31 6.33 -8.36
C VAL A 104 14.02 7.11 -8.58
N GLU A 105 13.99 8.36 -8.16
CA GLU A 105 12.88 9.27 -8.45
C GLU A 105 13.36 10.46 -9.25
N PHE A 106 12.81 10.63 -10.44
CA PHE A 106 13.03 11.80 -11.30
C PHE A 106 11.96 12.84 -11.03
N GLY A 107 12.34 13.98 -10.46
CA GLY A 107 11.51 15.17 -10.34
C GLY A 107 11.66 16.02 -11.59
N VAL A 108 10.78 15.81 -12.58
CA VAL A 108 10.77 16.48 -13.88
C VAL A 108 9.75 17.64 -13.89
N HIS A 109 9.85 18.55 -14.84
CA HIS A 109 8.81 19.54 -15.09
C HIS A 109 7.47 18.85 -15.40
N GLY A 110 6.40 19.32 -14.76
CA GLY A 110 5.09 18.65 -14.77
C GLY A 110 4.27 18.84 -16.06
N SER A 111 4.90 18.93 -17.24
CA SER A 111 4.16 18.92 -18.51
C SER A 111 3.80 17.48 -18.92
N THR A 112 2.62 17.29 -19.52
CA THR A 112 2.16 15.95 -19.94
C THR A 112 3.07 15.32 -20.99
N PHE A 113 3.70 16.15 -21.84
CA PHE A 113 4.69 15.71 -22.82
C PHE A 113 5.93 15.14 -22.13
N ILE A 114 6.54 15.90 -21.21
CA ILE A 114 7.74 15.46 -20.47
C ILE A 114 7.45 14.21 -19.65
N GLN A 115 6.31 14.14 -18.97
CA GLN A 115 5.89 12.95 -18.23
C GLN A 115 5.85 11.71 -19.13
N THR A 116 5.25 11.83 -20.31
CA THR A 116 5.10 10.73 -21.27
C THR A 116 6.46 10.30 -21.82
N GLU A 117 7.30 11.25 -22.24
CA GLU A 117 8.61 10.97 -22.81
C GLU A 117 9.60 10.42 -21.77
N ALA A 118 9.54 10.88 -20.52
CA ALA A 118 10.36 10.35 -19.43
C ALA A 118 10.03 8.88 -19.14
N VAL A 119 8.74 8.53 -19.07
CA VAL A 119 8.32 7.13 -18.88
C VAL A 119 8.72 6.27 -20.09
N ARG A 120 8.52 6.77 -21.32
CA ARG A 120 8.95 6.06 -22.54
C ARG A 120 10.44 5.80 -22.56
N ALA A 121 11.27 6.82 -22.26
CA ALA A 121 12.72 6.68 -22.21
C ALA A 121 13.15 5.57 -21.23
N LEU A 122 12.54 5.52 -20.05
CA LEU A 122 12.81 4.46 -19.06
C LEU A 122 12.36 3.09 -19.53
N MET A 123 11.21 3.00 -20.21
CA MET A 123 10.72 1.76 -20.80
C MET A 123 11.64 1.25 -21.92
N ASP A 124 12.06 2.14 -22.82
CA ASP A 124 13.01 1.83 -23.90
C ASP A 124 14.38 1.40 -23.35
N ALA A 125 14.80 1.97 -22.20
CA ALA A 125 16.02 1.56 -21.51
C ALA A 125 15.94 0.14 -20.90
N GLY A 126 14.73 -0.35 -20.64
CA GLY A 126 14.47 -1.71 -20.14
C GLY A 126 13.50 -1.81 -18.95
N CYS A 127 12.95 -0.68 -18.45
CA CYS A 127 11.96 -0.73 -17.38
C CYS A 127 10.64 -1.30 -17.88
N ARG A 128 9.92 -2.04 -17.04
CA ARG A 128 8.52 -2.36 -17.28
C ARG A 128 7.63 -1.26 -16.71
N HIS A 129 6.52 -0.93 -17.37
CA HIS A 129 5.52 -0.06 -16.74
C HIS A 129 4.92 -0.75 -15.49
N ALA A 130 4.88 -0.03 -14.36
CA ALA A 130 4.30 -0.58 -13.14
C ALA A 130 2.79 -0.83 -13.31
N GLY A 131 2.29 -1.91 -12.73
CA GLY A 131 0.87 -2.17 -12.58
C GLY A 131 0.22 -1.32 -11.47
N PRO A 132 -1.12 -1.27 -11.41
CA PRO A 132 -1.82 -0.59 -10.33
C PRO A 132 -1.40 -1.13 -8.96
N GLY A 133 -1.01 -0.23 -8.05
CA GLY A 133 -0.61 -0.57 -6.69
C GLY A 133 0.69 -1.37 -6.57
N GLU A 134 1.43 -1.60 -7.67
CA GLU A 134 2.56 -2.54 -7.66
C GLU A 134 3.70 -2.12 -6.72
N PHE A 135 4.00 -0.82 -6.61
CA PHE A 135 5.01 -0.34 -5.64
C PHE A 135 4.64 -0.71 -4.20
N THR A 136 3.38 -0.54 -3.82
CA THR A 136 2.88 -0.88 -2.48
C THR A 136 2.83 -2.40 -2.29
N ALA A 137 2.45 -3.15 -3.32
CA ALA A 137 2.49 -4.61 -3.30
C ALA A 137 3.92 -5.13 -3.07
N ARG A 138 4.93 -4.55 -3.72
CA ARG A 138 6.34 -4.89 -3.49
C ARG A 138 6.81 -4.52 -2.08
N ALA A 139 6.37 -3.38 -1.55
CA ALA A 139 6.65 -3.00 -0.16
C ALA A 139 6.12 -4.04 0.83
N PHE A 140 4.89 -4.52 0.62
CA PHE A 140 4.31 -5.61 1.40
C PHE A 140 5.12 -6.92 1.27
N LEU A 141 5.42 -7.34 0.05
CA LEU A 141 6.17 -8.58 -0.22
C LEU A 141 7.60 -8.56 0.36
N ASN A 142 8.24 -7.39 0.37
CA ASN A 142 9.57 -7.19 0.96
C ASN A 142 9.51 -6.94 2.48
N GLY A 143 8.35 -7.12 3.12
CA GLY A 143 8.20 -6.99 4.58
C GLY A 143 8.38 -5.57 5.10
N LYS A 144 8.26 -4.54 4.24
CA LYS A 144 8.31 -3.12 4.64
C LYS A 144 7.05 -2.69 5.39
N MET A 145 5.95 -3.39 5.14
CA MET A 145 4.64 -3.16 5.74
C MET A 145 3.83 -4.45 5.68
N ASP A 146 2.82 -4.61 6.54
CA ASP A 146 1.83 -5.67 6.43
C ASP A 146 0.67 -5.28 5.47
N LEU A 147 -0.25 -6.21 5.24
CA LEU A 147 -1.37 -6.01 4.31
C LEU A 147 -2.31 -4.88 4.76
N THR A 148 -2.54 -4.75 6.06
CA THR A 148 -3.44 -3.72 6.61
C THR A 148 -2.81 -2.34 6.48
N GLN A 149 -1.49 -2.24 6.62
CA GLN A 149 -0.74 -1.01 6.34
C GLN A 149 -0.74 -0.68 4.83
N ALA A 150 -0.62 -1.69 3.97
CA ALA A 150 -0.68 -1.50 2.52
C ALA A 150 -2.04 -0.95 2.06
N GLU A 151 -3.15 -1.46 2.61
CA GLU A 151 -4.49 -0.93 2.36
C GLU A 151 -4.63 0.51 2.86
N ALA A 152 -4.08 0.82 4.04
CA ALA A 152 -4.13 2.15 4.64
C ALA A 152 -3.43 3.23 3.79
N VAL A 153 -2.46 2.87 2.94
CA VAL A 153 -1.85 3.81 1.99
C VAL A 153 -2.91 4.33 1.01
N GLY A 154 -3.75 3.44 0.48
CA GLY A 154 -4.84 3.81 -0.42
C GLY A 154 -5.87 4.70 0.27
N ASP A 155 -6.30 4.29 1.47
CA ASP A 155 -7.25 5.05 2.28
C ASP A 155 -6.72 6.45 2.64
N LEU A 156 -5.43 6.57 2.92
CA LEU A 156 -4.79 7.86 3.21
C LEU A 156 -4.79 8.80 1.99
N ILE A 157 -4.49 8.26 0.81
CA ILE A 157 -4.50 9.03 -0.45
C ILE A 157 -5.93 9.48 -0.80
N ALA A 158 -6.93 8.64 -0.54
CA ALA A 158 -8.33 8.90 -0.83
C ALA A 158 -9.07 9.73 0.24
N ALA A 159 -8.43 10.06 1.37
CA ALA A 159 -9.10 10.69 2.50
C ALA A 159 -9.62 12.11 2.18
N GLU A 160 -10.94 12.29 2.22
CA GLU A 160 -11.60 13.58 1.94
C GLU A 160 -11.84 14.44 3.21
N HIS A 161 -11.68 13.86 4.41
CA HIS A 161 -11.87 14.58 5.67
C HIS A 161 -10.92 14.10 6.78
N ALA A 162 -10.77 14.94 7.82
CA ALA A 162 -9.80 14.73 8.90
C ALA A 162 -10.01 13.41 9.69
N GLY A 163 -11.24 12.92 9.76
CA GLY A 163 -11.58 11.64 10.39
C GLY A 163 -11.00 10.44 9.63
N ALA A 164 -11.29 10.35 8.32
CA ALA A 164 -10.74 9.32 7.44
C ALA A 164 -9.21 9.36 7.42
N HIS A 165 -8.63 10.57 7.29
CA HIS A 165 -7.17 10.75 7.33
C HIS A 165 -6.55 10.23 8.63
N ARG A 166 -7.14 10.54 9.78
CA ARG A 166 -6.65 10.07 11.08
C ARG A 166 -6.71 8.54 11.20
N LEU A 167 -7.83 7.95 10.78
CA LEU A 167 -8.02 6.50 10.81
C LEU A 167 -6.97 5.80 9.93
N ALA A 168 -6.79 6.25 8.69
CA ALA A 168 -5.77 5.69 7.78
C ALA A 168 -4.35 5.85 8.35
N MET A 169 -4.02 6.99 8.96
CA MET A 169 -2.73 7.19 9.62
C MET A 169 -2.48 6.26 10.82
N GLU A 170 -3.51 5.96 11.63
CA GLU A 170 -3.41 5.03 12.75
C GLU A 170 -3.19 3.58 12.29
N GLN A 171 -3.86 3.19 11.20
CA GLN A 171 -3.67 1.89 10.57
C GLN A 171 -2.28 1.78 9.93
N LEU A 172 -1.81 2.81 9.24
CA LEU A 172 -0.48 2.87 8.64
C LEU A 172 0.65 2.74 9.69
N LYS A 173 0.43 3.21 10.92
CA LYS A 173 1.34 3.00 12.07
C LYS A 173 1.37 1.55 12.58
N GLY A 174 0.55 0.66 12.03
CA GLY A 174 0.51 -0.76 12.38
C GLY A 174 -0.25 -1.05 13.68
N THR A 175 -1.11 -0.13 14.14
CA THR A 175 -1.85 -0.32 15.40
C THR A 175 -2.72 -1.56 15.35
N PHE A 176 -3.43 -1.76 14.23
CA PHE A 176 -4.27 -2.93 14.01
C PHE A 176 -3.44 -4.22 13.86
N ALA A 177 -2.34 -4.17 13.12
CA ALA A 177 -1.45 -5.33 12.96
C ALA A 177 -0.82 -5.78 14.28
N LYS A 178 -0.51 -4.86 15.19
CA LYS A 178 -0.02 -5.20 16.54
C LYS A 178 -1.06 -5.97 17.35
N GLU A 179 -2.32 -5.54 17.31
CA GLU A 179 -3.43 -6.23 17.99
C GLU A 179 -3.60 -7.65 17.43
N ILE A 180 -3.64 -7.81 16.10
CA ILE A 180 -3.75 -9.13 15.46
C ILE A 180 -2.53 -10.02 15.76
N THR A 181 -1.33 -9.45 15.76
CA THR A 181 -0.10 -10.20 16.05
C THR A 181 -0.07 -10.68 17.50
N ALA A 182 -0.56 -9.87 18.46
CA ALA A 182 -0.69 -10.27 19.85
C ALA A 182 -1.63 -11.48 19.98
N LEU A 183 -2.83 -11.40 19.39
CA LEU A 183 -3.79 -12.51 19.38
C LEU A 183 -3.20 -13.78 18.74
N ARG A 184 -2.51 -13.63 17.61
CA ARG A 184 -1.84 -14.75 16.93
C ARG A 184 -0.77 -15.39 17.81
N THR A 185 0.00 -14.58 18.54
CA THR A 185 1.08 -15.08 19.41
C THR A 185 0.51 -15.93 20.54
N GLU A 186 -0.58 -15.48 21.17
CA GLU A 186 -1.30 -16.23 22.19
C GLU A 186 -1.83 -17.56 21.65
N LEU A 187 -2.43 -17.55 20.45
CA LEU A 187 -2.94 -18.76 19.79
C LEU A 187 -1.85 -19.74 19.39
N ILE A 188 -0.68 -19.27 18.92
CA ILE A 188 0.46 -20.15 18.58
C ILE A 188 1.01 -20.81 19.84
N GLY A 189 1.21 -20.03 20.91
CA GLY A 189 1.69 -20.57 22.18
C GLY A 189 0.74 -21.64 22.71
N PHE A 190 -0.57 -21.40 22.59
CA PHE A 190 -1.58 -22.37 22.96
C PHE A 190 -1.56 -23.63 22.08
N ALA A 191 -1.52 -23.49 20.75
CA ALA A 191 -1.45 -24.63 19.85
C ALA A 191 -0.23 -25.53 20.15
N GLY A 192 0.89 -24.94 20.55
CA GLY A 192 2.08 -25.68 20.98
C GLY A 192 1.86 -26.51 22.26
N LEU A 193 1.07 -26.02 23.23
CA LEU A 193 0.76 -26.78 24.44
C LEU A 193 -0.14 -27.99 24.17
N LEU A 194 -1.14 -27.83 23.29
CA LEU A 194 -1.98 -28.95 22.85
C LEU A 194 -1.19 -30.00 22.09
N GLU A 195 -0.28 -29.58 21.20
CA GLU A 195 0.55 -30.51 20.45
C GLU A 195 1.44 -31.35 21.39
N LEU A 196 2.00 -30.71 22.42
CA LEU A 196 2.77 -31.42 23.46
C LEU A 196 1.90 -32.42 24.25
N GLU A 197 0.70 -32.03 24.66
CA GLU A 197 -0.21 -32.95 25.37
C GLU A 197 -0.59 -34.16 24.50
N LEU A 198 -0.77 -33.96 23.19
CA LEU A 198 -1.02 -35.04 22.23
C LEU A 198 0.19 -35.95 22.06
N ASP A 199 1.40 -35.39 21.95
CA ASP A 199 2.65 -36.14 21.78
C ASP A 199 3.03 -36.98 23.03
N PHE A 200 2.63 -36.53 24.22
CA PHE A 200 2.99 -37.14 25.51
C PHE A 200 1.78 -37.76 26.26
N ALA A 201 0.69 -38.06 25.56
CA ALA A 201 -0.55 -38.57 26.16
C ALA A 201 -0.40 -39.89 26.94
N GLU A 202 0.66 -40.68 26.68
CA GLU A 202 0.96 -41.93 27.39
C GLU A 202 1.77 -41.73 28.69
N GLU A 203 2.35 -40.54 28.90
CA GLU A 203 3.25 -40.26 30.03
C GLU A 203 2.51 -39.71 31.28
N ASP A 204 1.17 -39.64 31.25
CA ASP A 204 0.30 -39.15 32.35
C ASP A 204 0.70 -37.74 32.85
N VAL A 205 1.09 -36.87 31.91
CA VAL A 205 1.53 -35.49 32.19
C VAL A 205 0.49 -34.49 31.66
N GLU A 206 -0.13 -33.73 32.55
CA GLU A 206 -1.01 -32.61 32.18
C GLU A 206 -0.18 -31.35 31.89
N PHE A 207 -0.09 -30.97 30.61
CA PHE A 207 0.62 -29.76 30.19
C PHE A 207 -0.29 -28.53 30.02
N ALA A 208 -1.60 -28.73 29.82
CA ALA A 208 -2.58 -27.66 29.64
C ALA A 208 -3.61 -27.60 30.77
N ASP A 209 -3.56 -26.54 31.58
CA ASP A 209 -4.64 -26.21 32.52
C ASP A 209 -5.90 -25.79 31.74
N ARG A 210 -6.92 -26.66 31.74
CA ARG A 210 -8.19 -26.43 31.03
C ARG A 210 -8.93 -25.17 31.50
N ALA A 211 -8.85 -24.82 32.78
CA ALA A 211 -9.51 -23.61 33.29
C ALA A 211 -8.81 -22.35 32.78
N ARG A 212 -7.48 -22.36 32.76
CA ARG A 212 -6.68 -21.29 32.16
C ARG A 212 -6.92 -21.19 30.65
N PHE A 213 -7.16 -22.32 29.98
CA PHE A 213 -7.51 -22.38 28.57
C PHE A 213 -8.86 -21.72 28.27
N ASP A 214 -9.91 -22.10 28.98
CA ASP A 214 -11.24 -21.51 28.79
C ASP A 214 -11.20 -19.99 29.03
N GLN A 215 -10.45 -19.54 30.04
CA GLN A 215 -10.28 -18.12 30.33
C GLN A 215 -9.52 -17.35 29.21
N LEU A 216 -8.51 -17.98 28.62
CA LEU A 216 -7.79 -17.41 27.47
C LEU A 216 -8.72 -17.29 26.26
N LEU A 217 -9.49 -18.33 25.95
CA LEU A 217 -10.45 -18.32 24.85
C LEU A 217 -11.52 -17.24 25.03
N GLU A 218 -12.11 -17.13 26.22
CA GLU A 218 -13.08 -16.08 26.52
C GLU A 218 -12.49 -14.69 26.30
N THR A 219 -11.25 -14.46 26.73
CA THR A 219 -10.53 -13.20 26.54
C THR A 219 -10.30 -12.90 25.05
N LEU A 220 -9.85 -13.89 24.29
CA LEU A 220 -9.60 -13.76 22.85
C LEU A 220 -10.90 -13.47 22.08
N ILE A 221 -11.97 -14.22 22.36
CA ILE A 221 -13.28 -14.03 21.73
C ILE A 221 -13.83 -12.63 22.03
N ALA A 222 -13.76 -12.18 23.28
CA ALA A 222 -14.21 -10.85 23.67
C ALA A 222 -13.44 -9.74 22.94
N ARG A 223 -12.11 -9.91 22.79
CA ARG A 223 -11.26 -8.94 22.08
C ARG A 223 -11.56 -8.92 20.58
N ILE A 224 -11.73 -10.10 19.95
CA ILE A 224 -12.14 -10.20 18.54
C ILE A 224 -13.51 -9.57 18.32
N ALA A 225 -14.48 -9.82 19.20
CA ALA A 225 -15.82 -9.22 19.12
C ALA A 225 -15.77 -7.69 19.20
N SER A 226 -14.97 -7.15 20.13
CA SER A 226 -14.76 -5.70 20.25
C SER A 226 -14.16 -5.08 18.98
N LEU A 227 -13.15 -5.75 18.39
CA LEU A 227 -12.56 -5.32 17.11
C LEU A 227 -13.59 -5.37 15.98
N ALA A 228 -14.39 -6.44 15.89
CA ALA A 228 -15.45 -6.57 14.89
C ALA A 228 -16.53 -5.49 15.04
N ASP A 229 -16.95 -5.17 16.26
CA ASP A 229 -17.94 -4.13 16.54
C ASP A 229 -17.44 -2.73 16.18
N SER A 230 -16.12 -2.49 16.26
CA SER A 230 -15.51 -1.24 15.86
C SER A 230 -15.60 -0.98 14.35
N PHE A 231 -15.71 -2.03 13.53
CA PHE A 231 -15.73 -1.97 12.07
C PHE A 231 -16.85 -1.08 11.53
N ARG A 232 -18.06 -1.16 12.11
CA ARG A 232 -19.20 -0.35 11.65
C ARG A 232 -18.94 1.14 11.83
N LYS A 233 -18.33 1.53 12.95
CA LYS A 233 -17.96 2.94 13.21
C LYS A 233 -16.80 3.36 12.31
N GLY A 234 -15.80 2.49 12.13
CA GLY A 234 -14.67 2.72 11.23
C GLY A 234 -15.10 2.97 9.79
N ASN A 235 -15.98 2.14 9.24
CA ASN A 235 -16.50 2.31 7.87
C ASN A 235 -17.29 3.62 7.70
N ALA A 236 -18.11 3.99 8.69
CA ALA A 236 -18.82 5.27 8.63
C ALA A 236 -17.86 6.49 8.63
N ILE A 237 -16.68 6.34 9.27
CA ILE A 237 -15.63 7.36 9.27
C ILE A 237 -14.82 7.31 7.96
N ARG A 238 -14.63 6.14 7.35
CA ARG A 238 -13.86 5.99 6.10
C ARG A 238 -14.67 6.40 4.87
N ASP A 239 -15.87 5.85 4.72
CA ASP A 239 -16.69 5.94 3.52
C ASP A 239 -17.71 7.09 3.60
N GLY A 240 -17.81 7.73 4.76
CA GLY A 240 -18.85 8.68 5.08
C GLY A 240 -20.22 8.02 5.31
N ILE A 241 -21.26 8.85 5.43
CA ILE A 241 -22.63 8.39 5.63
C ILE A 241 -23.40 8.65 4.32
N PRO A 242 -23.93 7.62 3.64
CA PRO A 242 -24.74 7.83 2.46
C PRO A 242 -26.06 8.51 2.85
N VAL A 243 -26.28 9.73 2.35
CA VAL A 243 -27.49 10.52 2.61
C VAL A 243 -28.32 10.64 1.34
N ALA A 244 -29.58 10.21 1.39
CA ALA A 244 -30.53 10.37 0.29
C ALA A 244 -31.43 11.60 0.52
N ILE A 245 -31.45 12.54 -0.43
CA ILE A 245 -32.36 13.69 -0.43
C ILE A 245 -33.61 13.36 -1.24
N LEU A 246 -34.71 13.05 -0.55
CA LEU A 246 -35.98 12.64 -1.17
C LEU A 246 -37.01 13.78 -1.15
N GLY A 247 -37.85 13.84 -2.19
CA GLY A 247 -38.94 14.83 -2.26
C GLY A 247 -39.58 14.92 -3.64
N ALA A 248 -40.81 15.44 -3.70
CA ALA A 248 -41.57 15.60 -4.94
C ALA A 248 -40.85 16.51 -5.97
N PRO A 249 -41.20 16.45 -7.28
CA PRO A 249 -40.65 17.33 -8.30
C PRO A 249 -40.74 18.81 -7.90
N ASN A 250 -39.70 19.60 -8.21
CA ASN A 250 -39.63 21.05 -7.95
C ASN A 250 -39.77 21.50 -6.48
N ARG A 251 -39.49 20.63 -5.51
CA ARG A 251 -39.50 20.96 -4.06
C ARG A 251 -38.14 21.38 -3.48
N GLY A 252 -37.25 21.94 -4.29
CA GLY A 252 -35.98 22.50 -3.79
C GLY A 252 -34.88 21.49 -3.44
N LYS A 253 -34.98 20.22 -3.87
CA LYS A 253 -33.92 19.21 -3.65
C LYS A 253 -32.55 19.68 -4.15
N SER A 254 -32.50 20.23 -5.37
CA SER A 254 -31.28 20.76 -5.97
C SER A 254 -30.79 22.02 -5.27
N THR A 255 -31.71 22.85 -4.78
CA THR A 255 -31.37 24.06 -4.00
C THR A 255 -30.70 23.68 -2.68
N LEU A 256 -31.22 22.67 -1.98
CA LEU A 256 -30.62 22.17 -0.75
C LEU A 256 -29.22 21.56 -1.00
N LEU A 257 -29.08 20.73 -2.03
CA LEU A 257 -27.78 20.12 -2.38
C LEU A 257 -26.72 21.20 -2.64
N ASN A 258 -27.04 22.21 -3.44
CA ASN A 258 -26.11 23.31 -3.76
C ASN A 258 -25.82 24.24 -2.57
N ALA A 259 -26.68 24.25 -1.54
CA ALA A 259 -26.41 25.01 -0.32
C ALA A 259 -25.50 24.25 0.65
N LEU A 260 -25.36 22.92 0.48
CA LEU A 260 -24.53 22.05 1.30
C LEU A 260 -23.14 21.77 0.70
N LEU A 261 -22.97 21.96 -0.62
CA LEU A 261 -21.72 21.82 -1.38
C LEU A 261 -21.00 23.17 -1.54
#